data_AF-A0A1L8PPA9-F1
#
_entry.id   AF-A0A1L8PPA9-F1
#
_cell.length_a   1.000
_cell.length_b   1.000
_cell.length_c   1.000
_cell.angle_alpha   90.00
_cell.angle_beta   90.00
_cell.angle_gamma   90.00
#
_symmetry.space_group_name_H-M   'P 1'
#
loop_
_entity.id
_entity.type
_entity.pdbx_description
1 polymer ?
#
loop_
_entity_poly.entity_id
_entity_poly.type
_entity_poly.pdbx_seq_one_letter_code
_entity_poly.pdbx_strand_id
1 'polypeptide(L)' 'MTTTLAVDFADFLVEAPGVNARVGTCALGGPDSGFGHHHEEFDIAEKGLAVATELHIRYALDYSN' A
#
# COMPACT_ATOMS: atom_id res chain seq x y z
N MET A 1 0.69 15.18 1.66
CA MET A 1 0.23 14.08 2.53
C MET A 1 1.45 13.50 3.23
N THR A 2 1.72 13.94 4.46
CA THR A 2 2.77 13.41 5.32
C THR A 2 2.21 12.21 6.07
N THR A 3 2.93 11.09 6.12
CA THR A 3 2.50 9.90 6.87
C THR A 3 3.31 9.73 8.13
N THR A 4 2.63 9.54 9.25
CA THR A 4 3.18 9.43 10.61
C THR A 4 3.30 7.99 11.13
N LEU A 5 2.93 6.97 10.34
CA LEU A 5 3.08 5.57 10.75
C LEU A 5 4.52 5.12 10.52
N ALA A 6 5.18 4.68 11.59
CA ALA A 6 6.46 3.99 11.51
C ALA A 6 6.25 2.60 10.88
N VAL A 7 7.12 2.23 9.95
CA VAL A 7 7.12 0.91 9.29
C VAL A 7 8.54 0.36 9.40
N ASP A 8 8.68 -0.82 9.98
CA ASP A 8 9.96 -1.54 10.11
C ASP A 8 10.54 -1.94 8.75
N PHE A 9 9.74 -1.91 7.68
CA PHE A 9 10.23 -2.10 6.31
C PHE A 9 11.36 -1.13 5.93
N ALA A 10 11.47 0.02 6.59
CA ALA A 10 12.58 0.94 6.40
C ALA A 10 13.95 0.29 6.69
N ASP A 11 14.02 -0.69 7.60
CA ASP A 11 15.26 -1.39 7.93
C ASP A 11 15.79 -2.19 6.72
N PHE A 12 14.91 -2.75 5.87
CA PHE A 12 15.33 -3.40 4.62
C PHE A 12 15.87 -2.39 3.59
N LEU A 13 15.32 -1.17 3.58
CA LEU A 13 15.74 -0.11 2.65
C LEU A 13 17.08 0.53 3.05
N VAL A 14 17.56 0.31 4.28
CA VAL A 14 18.93 0.65 4.70
C VAL A 14 19.95 -0.27 4.04
N GLU A 15 19.63 -1.56 3.92
CA GLU A 15 20.55 -2.58 3.45
C GLU A 15 20.61 -2.71 1.91
N ALA A 16 19.50 -2.42 1.23
CA ALA A 16 19.43 -2.52 -0.22
C ALA A 16 18.53 -1.44 -0.86
N PRO A 17 18.86 -0.97 -2.08
CA PRO A 17 17.95 -0.11 -2.84
C PRO A 17 16.60 -0.79 -3.04
N GLY A 18 15.52 -0.06 -2.72
CA GLY A 18 14.17 -0.56 -2.87
C GLY A 18 13.14 0.54 -2.73
N VAL A 19 11.86 0.15 -2.74
CA VAL A 19 10.73 1.07 -2.62
C VAL A 19 9.68 0.50 -1.69
N ASN A 20 9.13 1.36 -0.82
CA ASN A 20 7.89 1.09 -0.09
C ASN A 20 6.75 1.82 -0.80
N ALA A 21 5.97 1.08 -1.59
CA ALA A 21 4.86 1.62 -2.37
C ALA A 21 3.53 1.49 -1.61
N ARG A 22 2.58 2.38 -1.93
CA ARG A 22 1.22 2.38 -1.35
C ARG A 22 0.18 2.28 -2.44
N VAL A 23 -0.89 1.55 -2.16
CA VAL A 23 -2.06 1.41 -3.04
C VAL A 23 -3.27 1.94 -2.31
N GLY A 24 -4.03 2.81 -2.97
CA GLY A 24 -5.25 3.37 -2.41
C GLY A 24 -6.37 2.32 -2.33
N THR A 25 -7.01 2.25 -1.17
CA THR A 25 -8.11 1.30 -0.88
C THR A 25 -9.39 1.98 -0.43
N CYS A 26 -9.48 3.31 -0.50
CA CYS A 26 -10.73 4.02 -0.19
C CYS A 26 -11.76 3.79 -1.32
N ALA A 27 -12.98 3.38 -0.97
CA ALA A 27 -14.08 3.26 -1.92
C ALA A 27 -14.61 4.65 -2.29
N LEU A 28 -14.74 4.93 -3.60
CA LEU A 28 -15.30 6.19 -4.07
C LEU A 28 -16.83 6.17 -3.97
N GLY A 29 -17.40 7.08 -3.18
CA GLY A 29 -18.85 7.38 -3.21
C GLY A 29 -19.68 6.91 -2.01
N GLY A 30 -19.06 6.46 -0.91
CA GLY A 30 -19.75 6.17 0.35
C GLY A 30 -19.16 6.96 1.53
N PRO A 31 -19.96 7.38 2.52
CA PRO A 31 -19.46 8.05 3.71
C PRO A 31 -18.62 7.14 4.62
N ASP A 32 -18.77 5.81 4.48
CA ASP A 32 -18.27 4.81 5.41
C ASP A 32 -17.02 4.08 4.88
N SER A 33 -16.13 4.78 4.17
CA SER A 33 -14.88 4.21 3.64
C SER A 33 -13.71 5.18 3.82
N GLY A 34 -12.50 4.64 3.88
CA GLY A 34 -11.28 5.44 4.07
C GLY A 34 -10.98 5.81 5.51
N PHE A 35 -11.57 5.10 6.48
CA PHE A 35 -11.11 5.13 7.86
C PHE A 35 -9.62 4.79 7.91
N GLY A 36 -8.89 5.50 8.80
CA GLY A 36 -7.45 5.29 8.95
C GLY A 36 -7.13 3.88 9.45
N HIS A 37 -5.91 3.43 9.18
CA HIS A 37 -5.39 2.22 9.82
C HIS A 37 -5.53 2.35 11.35
N HIS A 38 -5.85 1.25 12.03
CA HIS A 38 -6.15 1.18 13.47
C HIS A 38 -7.48 1.78 13.93
N HIS A 39 -8.34 2.27 13.03
CA HIS A 39 -9.72 2.60 13.36
C HIS A 39 -10.58 1.33 13.51
N GLU A 40 -11.61 1.35 14.36
CA GLU A 40 -12.48 0.18 14.61
C GLU A 40 -13.32 -0.22 13.39
N GLU A 41 -13.72 0.78 12.59
CA GLU A 41 -14.44 0.61 11.31
C GLU A 41 -13.48 0.54 10.11
N PHE A 42 -12.20 0.21 10.33
CA PHE A 42 -11.26 0.09 9.22
C PHE A 42 -11.70 -1.00 8.24
N ASP A 43 -11.83 -0.61 6.96
CA ASP A 43 -12.16 -1.48 5.85
C ASP A 43 -11.46 -1.01 4.57
N ILE A 44 -11.38 -1.89 3.57
CA ILE A 44 -10.71 -1.65 2.30
C ILE A 44 -11.60 -2.01 1.10
N ALA A 45 -11.55 -1.18 0.06
CA ALA A 45 -12.06 -1.56 -1.25
C ALA A 45 -11.16 -2.66 -1.85
N GLU A 46 -11.67 -3.89 -1.92
CA GLU A 46 -10.93 -5.07 -2.39
C GLU A 46 -10.39 -4.95 -3.82
N LYS A 47 -10.90 -4.01 -4.64
CA LYS A 47 -10.30 -3.67 -5.94
C LYS A 47 -8.82 -3.27 -5.82
N GLY A 48 -8.41 -2.71 -4.67
CA GLY A 48 -7.01 -2.41 -4.38
C GLY A 48 -6.10 -3.64 -4.35
N LEU A 49 -6.65 -4.84 -4.05
CA LEU A 49 -5.87 -6.09 -4.02
C LEU A 49 -5.33 -6.45 -5.41
N ALA A 50 -6.17 -6.30 -6.45
CA ALA A 50 -5.75 -6.54 -7.83
C ALA A 50 -4.65 -5.57 -8.26
N VAL A 51 -4.79 -4.28 -7.91
CA VAL A 51 -3.79 -3.25 -8.23
C VAL A 51 -2.47 -3.52 -7.50
N ALA A 52 -2.51 -3.87 -6.21
CA ALA A 52 -1.30 -4.21 -5.45
C ALA A 52 -0.59 -5.45 -6.00
N THR A 53 -1.36 -6.46 -6.43
CA THR A 53 -0.82 -7.68 -7.05
C THR A 53 -0.13 -7.36 -8.37
N GLU A 54 -0.79 -6.60 -9.26
CA GLU A 54 -0.21 -6.19 -10.54
C GLU A 54 1.07 -5.38 -10.32
N LEU A 55 1.05 -4.41 -9.40
CA LEU A 55 2.22 -3.60 -9.06
C LEU A 55 3.41 -4.48 -8.63
N HIS A 56 3.17 -5.44 -7.74
CA HIS A 56 4.24 -6.32 -7.24
C HIS A 56 4.83 -7.20 -8.34
N ILE A 57 3.97 -7.81 -9.17
CA ILE A 57 4.40 -8.66 -10.29
C ILE A 57 5.20 -7.85 -11.31
N ARG A 58 4.69 -6.68 -11.71
CA ARG A 58 5.36 -5.82 -12.68
C ARG A 58 6.71 -5.33 -12.18
N TYR A 59 6.79 -4.89 -10.92
CA TYR A 59 8.07 -4.51 -10.31
C TYR A 59 9.10 -5.64 -10.37
N ALA A 60 8.69 -6.88 -10.03
CA ALA A 60 9.59 -8.04 -10.07
C ALA A 60 10.03 -8.41 -11.50
N LEU A 61 9.10 -8.40 -12.46
CA LEU A 61 9.40 -8.68 -13.87
C LEU A 61 10.30 -7.60 -14.47
N ASP A 62 9.99 -6.32 -14.25
CA ASP A 62 10.77 -5.20 -14.77
C ASP A 62 12.18 -5.16 -14.17
N TYR A 63 12.35 -5.56 -12.90
CA TYR A 63 13.69 -5.70 -12.29
C TYR A 63 14.50 -6.88 -12.85
N SER A 64 13.82 -7.93 -13.33
CA SER A 64 14.46 -9.18 -13.77
C SER A 64 14.76 -9.25 -15.27
N ASN A 65 14.33 -8.25 -16.04
CA ASN A 65 14.55 -8.12 -17.49
C ASN A 65 15.66 -7.11 -17.79
#